data_AF-A0A7J5EJ09-F1
#
_entry.id   AF-A0A7J5EJ09-F1
#
_cell.length_a   1.000
_cell.length_b   1.000
_cell.length_c   1.000
_cell.angle_alpha   90.00
_cell.angle_beta   90.00
_cell.angle_gamma   90.00
#
_symmetry.space_group_name_H-M   'P 1'
#
loop_
_entity.id
_entity.type
_entity.pdbx_description
1 polymer ?
#
loop_
_entity_poly.entity_id
_entity_poly.type
_entity_poly.pdbx_seq_one_letter_code
_entity_poly.pdbx_strand_id
1 'polypeptide(L)' 'MSEGEVARVRRQHVGFVFQTDNLFPSLTALGNVAEVLRLRGVPRTEALGRARAALELVGLHHRLDHRPGELERGA' A
#
# COMPACT_ATOMS: atom_id res chain seq x y z
N MET A 1 10.07 10.48 -24.75
CA MET A 1 9.04 10.09 -23.77
C MET A 1 8.44 11.36 -23.20
N SER A 2 7.11 11.48 -23.20
CA SER A 2 6.42 12.58 -22.51
C SER A 2 6.42 12.37 -20.99
N GLU A 3 6.19 13.44 -20.23
CA GLU A 3 6.05 13.34 -18.77
C GLU A 3 4.97 12.32 -18.35
N GLY A 4 3.87 12.24 -19.11
CA GLY A 4 2.81 11.27 -18.89
C GLY A 4 3.27 9.82 -19.08
N GLU A 5 4.13 9.57 -20.06
CA GLU A 5 4.71 8.23 -20.28
C GLU A 5 5.69 7.84 -19.18
N VAL A 6 6.53 8.77 -18.73
CA VAL A 6 7.45 8.54 -17.60
C VAL A 6 6.68 8.26 -16.32
N ALA A 7 5.61 9.02 -16.05
CA ALA A 7 4.75 8.80 -14.89
C ALA A 7 4.06 7.43 -14.93
N ARG A 8 3.63 6.98 -16.10
CA ARG A 8 3.04 5.64 -16.29
C ARG A 8 4.04 4.53 -16.00
N VAL A 9 5.27 4.63 -16.52
CA VAL A 9 6.33 3.64 -16.28
C VAL A 9 6.64 3.55 -14.78
N ARG A 10 6.81 4.71 -14.11
CA ARG A 10 7.05 4.78 -12.66
C ARG A 10 5.94 4.10 -11.85
N ARG A 11 4.68 4.38 -12.18
CA ARG A 11 3.53 3.76 -11.49
C ARG A 11 3.52 2.23 -11.59
N GLN A 12 4.06 1.67 -12.66
CA GLN A 12 3.99 0.23 -12.91
C GLN A 12 5.23 -0.53 -12.41
N HIS A 13 6.41 0.10 -12.44
CA HIS A 13 7.68 -0.61 -12.24
C HIS A 13 8.51 -0.13 -11.06
N VAL A 14 8.14 0.99 -10.42
CA VAL A 14 8.92 1.59 -9.33
C VAL A 14 8.12 1.58 -8.03
N GLY A 15 8.75 1.13 -6.95
CA GLY A 15 8.28 1.28 -5.58
C GLY A 15 9.17 2.26 -4.81
N PHE A 16 8.60 2.97 -3.84
CA PHE A 16 9.32 3.91 -2.99
C PHE A 16 9.18 3.48 -1.52
N VAL A 17 10.27 3.60 -0.76
CA VAL A 17 10.28 3.46 0.70
C VAL A 17 10.77 4.78 1.26
N PHE A 18 10.00 5.36 2.19
CA PHE A 18 10.28 6.67 2.77
C PHE A 18 10.77 6.49 4.22
N GLN A 19 11.52 7.48 4.73
CA GLN A 19 11.94 7.49 6.13
C GLN A 19 10.82 7.93 7.09
N THR A 20 9.82 8.65 6.57
CA THR A 20 8.63 9.10 7.29
C THR A 20 7.37 8.43 6.75
N ASP A 21 6.31 8.42 7.55
CA ASP A 21 5.06 7.75 7.19
C ASP A 21 4.35 8.42 6.02
N ASN A 22 4.53 7.85 4.83
CA ASN A 22 3.80 8.24 3.62
C ASN A 22 2.54 7.38 3.45
N LEU A 23 1.72 7.32 4.50
CA LEU A 23 0.50 6.54 4.58
C LEU A 23 -0.73 7.44 4.68
N PHE A 24 -1.87 6.97 4.17
CA PHE A 24 -3.16 7.60 4.38
C PHE A 24 -3.64 7.29 5.82
N PRO A 25 -3.77 8.31 6.69
CA PRO A 25 -4.05 8.10 8.11
C PRO A 25 -5.48 7.58 8.39
N SER A 26 -6.40 7.81 7.46
CA SER A 26 -7.78 7.33 7.54
C SER A 26 -7.94 5.86 7.16
N LEU A 27 -6.93 5.24 6.55
CA LEU A 27 -6.97 3.86 6.09
C LEU A 27 -6.22 2.94 7.05
N THR A 28 -6.62 1.67 7.09
CA THR A 28 -5.89 0.61 7.80
C THR A 28 -4.62 0.23 7.03
N ALA A 29 -3.77 -0.64 7.59
CA ALA A 29 -2.61 -1.20 6.89
C ALA A 29 -3.04 -1.90 5.60
N LEU A 30 -4.09 -2.73 5.66
CA LEU A 30 -4.67 -3.39 4.49
C LEU A 30 -5.19 -2.37 3.48
N GLY A 31 -5.88 -1.33 3.95
CA GLY A 31 -6.41 -0.26 3.11
C GLY A 31 -5.31 0.51 2.37
N ASN A 32 -4.23 0.88 3.07
CA ASN A 32 -3.09 1.60 2.50
C ASN A 32 -2.43 0.79 1.37
N VAL A 33 -2.18 -0.49 1.58
CA VAL A 33 -1.56 -1.35 0.57
C VAL A 33 -2.52 -1.60 -0.61
N ALA A 34 -3.81 -1.81 -0.34
CA ALA A 34 -4.82 -2.04 -1.38
C ALA A 34 -5.07 -0.80 -2.24
N GLU A 35 -5.03 0.40 -1.67
CA GLU A 35 -5.30 1.64 -2.40
C GLU A 35 -4.24 1.93 -3.46
N VAL A 36 -2.97 1.61 -3.19
CA VAL A 36 -1.89 1.70 -4.19
C VAL A 36 -2.15 0.80 -5.40
N LEU A 37 -2.66 -0.41 -5.17
CA LEU A 37 -3.03 -1.34 -6.26
C LEU A 37 -4.25 -0.84 -7.04
N ARG A 38 -5.24 -0.24 -6.36
CA ARG A 38 -6.40 0.37 -7.02
C ARG A 38 -6.01 1.53 -7.92
N LEU A 39 -5.09 2.39 -7.48
CA LEU A 39 -4.53 3.47 -8.30
C LEU A 39 -3.76 2.97 -9.53
N ARG A 40 -3.32 1.69 -9.51
CA ARG A 40 -2.73 1.00 -10.66
C ARG A 40 -3.77 0.28 -11.54
N GLY A 41 -5.06 0.41 -11.24
CA GLY A 41 -6.16 -0.17 -12.00
C GLY A 41 -6.58 -1.58 -11.55
N VAL A 42 -6.08 -2.08 -10.43
CA VAL A 42 -6.48 -3.42 -9.92
C VAL A 42 -7.88 -3.35 -9.29
N PRO A 43 -8.80 -4.27 -9.64
CA PRO A 43 -10.12 -4.35 -9.02
C PRO A 43 -10.06 -4.47 -7.50
N ARG A 44 -11.04 -3.89 -6.79
CA ARG A 44 -11.04 -3.81 -5.32
C ARG A 44 -10.81 -5.16 -4.64
N THR A 45 -11.56 -6.19 -5.03
CA THR A 45 -11.49 -7.51 -4.42
C THR A 45 -10.11 -8.13 -4.58
N GLU A 46 -9.52 -8.02 -5.77
CA GLU A 46 -8.18 -8.52 -6.06
C GLU A 46 -7.10 -7.72 -5.32
N ALA A 47 -7.25 -6.40 -5.25
CA ALA A 47 -6.35 -5.51 -4.52
C ALA A 47 -6.30 -5.87 -3.03
N LEU A 48 -7.45 -6.16 -2.41
CA LEU A 48 -7.52 -6.59 -1.00
C LEU A 48 -6.82 -7.94 -0.78
N GLY A 49 -7.02 -8.91 -1.69
CA GLY A 49 -6.34 -10.20 -1.61
C GLY A 49 -4.82 -10.07 -1.71
N ARG A 50 -4.33 -9.33 -2.71
CA ARG A 50 -2.88 -9.07 -2.89
C ARG A 50 -2.28 -8.27 -1.73
N ALA A 51 -3.01 -7.29 -1.21
CA ALA A 51 -2.56 -6.49 -0.07
C ALA A 51 -2.41 -7.32 1.20
N ARG A 52 -3.35 -8.24 1.47
CA ARG A 52 -3.26 -9.19 2.58
C ARG A 52 -2.02 -10.07 2.45
N ALA A 53 -1.81 -10.68 1.29
CA ALA A 53 -0.64 -11.52 1.04
C ALA A 53 0.69 -10.75 1.20
N ALA A 54 0.74 -9.48 0.75
CA ALA A 54 1.92 -8.64 0.92
C ALA A 54 2.19 -8.31 2.39
N LEU A 55 1.15 -8.03 3.18
CA LEU A 55 1.27 -7.78 4.63
C LEU A 55 1.67 -9.04 5.39
N GLU A 56 1.18 -10.21 4.99
CA GLU A 56 1.62 -11.50 5.53
C GLU A 56 3.11 -11.75 5.30
N LEU A 57 3.61 -11.47 4.09
CA LEU A 57 5.02 -11.66 3.73
C LEU A 57 5.99 -10.85 4.61
N VAL A 58 5.56 -9.68 5.10
CA VAL A 58 6.36 -8.81 5.97
C VAL A 58 6.01 -8.98 7.47
N GLY A 59 5.21 -10.00 7.82
CA GLY A 59 4.88 -10.32 9.21
C GLY A 59 3.76 -9.47 9.83
N LEU A 60 3.03 -8.66 9.06
CA LEU A 60 1.98 -7.75 9.53
C LEU A 60 0.55 -8.33 9.43
N HIS A 61 0.41 -9.65 9.33
CA HIS A 61 -0.89 -10.34 9.23
C HIS A 61 -1.84 -10.09 10.41
N HIS A 62 -1.32 -9.80 11.60
CA HIS A 62 -2.09 -9.49 12.81
C HIS A 62 -2.47 -8.00 12.92
N ARG A 63 -2.05 -7.16 11.96
CA ARG A 63 -2.26 -5.71 11.98
C ARG A 63 -3.02 -5.17 10.78
N LEU A 64 -3.73 -6.01 10.05
CA LEU A 64 -4.44 -5.64 8.82
C LEU A 64 -5.42 -4.49 9.03
N ASP A 65 -6.08 -4.47 10.19
CA ASP A 65 -7.12 -3.50 10.53
C ASP A 65 -6.60 -2.30 11.35
N HIS A 66 -5.32 -2.28 11.70
CA HIS A 66 -4.69 -1.16 12.40
C HIS A 66 -4.41 0.00 11.44
N ARG A 67 -4.66 1.22 11.89
CA ARG A 67 -4.29 2.47 11.23
C ARG A 67 -2.83 2.84 11.53
N PRO A 68 -2.19 3.70 10.73
CA PRO A 68 -0.77 4.05 10.90
C PRO A 68 -0.36 4.40 12.34
N GLY A 69 -1.11 5.27 13.02
CA GLY A 69 -0.82 5.66 14.41
C GLY A 69 -1.04 4.57 15.48
N GLU A 70 -1.55 3.40 15.09
CA GLU A 70 -1.65 2.18 15.90
C GLU A 70 -0.51 1.20 15.57
N LEU A 71 0.13 1.31 14.39
CA LEU A 71 1.29 0.51 14.00
C LEU A 71 2.57 0.99 14.70
N GLU A 72 2.72 2.31 14.85
CA GLU A 72 3.87 2.95 15.50
C GLU A 72 3.93 2.69 17.01
N ARG A 73 2.76 2.49 17.64
CA ARG A 73 2.67 2.02 19.02
C ARG A 73 2.86 0.52 19.01
N GLY A 74 4.10 0.06 19.17
CA GLY A 74 4.40 -1.37 19.29
C GLY A 74 3.49 -2.05 20.33
N ALA A 75 2.54 -2.85 19.86
CA ALA A 75 1.82 -3.86 20.62
C ALA A 75 2.03 -5.22 19.96
#